data_AF-A0A9E3SCB9-F1
#
_entry.id   AF-A0A9E3SCB9-F1
#
_cell.length_a   1.000
_cell.length_b   1.000
_cell.length_c   1.000
_cell.angle_alpha   90.00
_cell.angle_beta   90.00
_cell.angle_gamma   90.00
#
_symmetry.space_group_name_H-M   'P 1'
#
loop_
_entity.id
_entity.type
_entity.pdbx_description
1 polymer ?
#
loop_
_entity_poly.entity_id
_entity_poly.type
_entity_poly.pdbx_seq_one_letter_code
_entity_poly.pdbx_strand_id
1 'polypeptide(L)' 'QQAALECDVMIIIGASGEVSPANRIPELAKSNGATIIEINPGETLYTNRVTDIYLKGAAGKVLSALDIALQQFK' A
#
# COMPACT_ATOMS: atom_id res chain seq x y z
N GLN A 1 -7.96 -7.39 10.91
CA GLN A 1 -7.04 -6.40 11.53
C GLN A 1 -5.77 -7.06 12.03
N GLN A 2 -5.79 -8.31 12.54
CA GLN A 2 -4.58 -9.03 12.97
C GLN A 2 -3.44 -9.02 11.93
N ALA A 3 -3.73 -9.33 10.66
CA ALA A 3 -2.73 -9.30 9.60
C ALA A 3 -2.02 -7.94 9.44
N ALA A 4 -2.68 -6.82 9.80
CA ALA A 4 -2.06 -5.50 9.79
C ALA A 4 -1.05 -5.32 10.94
N LEU A 5 -1.27 -5.98 12.08
CA LEU A 5 -0.37 -5.97 13.24
C LEU A 5 0.81 -6.94 13.09
N GLU A 6 0.83 -7.77 12.06
CA GLU A 6 1.85 -8.80 11.88
C GLU A 6 2.65 -8.62 10.58
N CYS A 7 2.19 -7.76 9.67
CA CYS A 7 2.86 -7.55 8.40
C CYS A 7 4.06 -6.61 8.53
N ASP A 8 5.17 -6.95 7.86
CA ASP A 8 6.30 -6.05 7.68
C ASP A 8 6.05 -5.03 6.56
N VAL A 9 5.19 -5.39 5.59
CA VAL A 9 4.83 -4.57 4.43
C VAL A 9 3.33 -4.69 4.15
N MET A 10 2.67 -3.55 3.95
CA MET A 10 1.29 -3.49 3.48
C MET A 10 1.20 -2.75 2.15
N ILE A 11 0.54 -3.36 1.16
CA ILE A 11 0.29 -2.74 -0.13
C ILE A 11 -1.19 -2.35 -0.23
N ILE A 12 -1.46 -1.05 -0.36
CA ILE A 12 -2.78 -0.48 -0.61
C ILE A 12 -2.94 -0.34 -2.13
N ILE A 13 -3.94 -0.99 -2.71
CA ILE A 13 -4.11 -1.04 -4.17
C ILE A 13 -5.51 -0.54 -4.54
N GLY A 14 -5.59 0.56 -5.29
CA GLY A 14 -6.84 1.05 -5.86
C GLY A 14 -7.92 1.48 -4.84
N ALA A 15 -7.53 1.88 -3.63
CA ALA A 15 -8.45 2.34 -2.58
C ALA A 15 -8.27 3.84 -2.30
N SER A 16 -9.38 4.58 -2.12
CA SER A 16 -9.35 6.04 -1.86
C SER A 16 -9.13 6.43 -0.39
N GLY A 17 -9.42 5.51 0.54
CA GLY A 17 -9.34 5.77 1.98
C GLY A 17 -10.53 6.50 2.60
N GLU A 18 -11.63 6.64 1.87
CA GLU A 18 -12.84 7.33 2.34
C GLU A 18 -13.73 6.44 3.24
N VAL A 19 -13.69 5.12 3.03
CA VAL A 19 -14.60 4.19 3.70
C VAL A 19 -14.03 3.73 5.04
N SER A 20 -14.68 4.15 6.12
CA SER A 20 -14.45 3.66 7.48
C SER A 20 -15.23 2.36 7.72
N PRO A 21 -14.71 1.39 8.52
CA PRO A 21 -13.45 1.43 9.27
C PRO A 21 -12.23 0.91 8.50
N ALA A 22 -12.38 0.51 7.24
CA ALA A 22 -11.30 -0.09 6.46
C ALA A 22 -10.09 0.85 6.29
N ASN A 23 -10.35 2.15 6.17
CA ASN A 23 -9.30 3.17 6.05
C ASN A 23 -8.37 3.33 7.26
N ARG A 24 -8.70 2.71 8.40
CA ARG A 24 -7.84 2.69 9.60
C ARG A 24 -6.81 1.55 9.57
N ILE A 25 -6.98 0.57 8.69
CA ILE A 25 -6.10 -0.60 8.61
C ILE A 25 -4.66 -0.23 8.25
N PRO A 26 -4.40 0.66 7.26
CA PRO A 26 -3.03 1.08 6.95
C PRO A 26 -2.34 1.81 8.11
N GLU A 27 -3.07 2.64 8.85
CA GLU A 27 -2.52 3.33 10.02
C GLU A 27 -2.13 2.36 11.13
N LEU A 28 -2.96 1.33 11.35
CA LEU A 28 -2.65 0.27 12.31
C LEU A 28 -1.35 -0.44 11.93
N ALA A 29 -1.21 -0.83 10.66
CA ALA A 29 0.02 -1.45 10.17
C ALA A 29 1.23 -0.53 10.32
N LYS A 30 1.10 0.73 9.91
CA LYS A 30 2.17 1.73 10.02
C LYS A 30 2.62 1.92 11.46
N SER A 31 1.67 2.02 12.39
CA SER A 31 1.94 2.18 13.82
C SER A 31 2.67 0.98 14.42
N ASN A 32 2.55 -0.20 13.80
CA ASN A 32 3.23 -1.42 14.19
C ASN A 32 4.54 -1.66 13.40
N GLY A 33 5.03 -0.64 12.68
CA GLY A 33 6.32 -0.69 12.00
C GLY A 33 6.28 -1.20 10.56
N ALA A 34 5.10 -1.50 10.01
CA ALA A 34 5.00 -1.92 8.62
C ALA A 34 5.39 -0.79 7.65
N THR A 35 6.05 -1.15 6.54
CA THR A 35 6.23 -0.24 5.40
C THR A 35 4.94 -0.21 4.57
N ILE A 36 4.46 0.98 4.26
CA ILE A 36 3.20 1.17 3.54
C ILE A 36 3.48 1.59 2.10
N ILE A 37 3.05 0.74 1.16
CA ILE A 37 3.16 0.98 -0.28
C ILE A 37 1.77 1.27 -0.84
N GLU A 38 1.60 2.39 -1.53
CA GLU A 38 0.35 2.73 -2.20
C GLU A 38 0.50 2.59 -3.72
N ILE A 39 -0.47 1.93 -4.36
CA ILE A 39 -0.58 1.81 -5.82
C ILE A 39 -1.91 2.40 -6.26
N ASN A 40 -1.87 3.57 -6.91
CA ASN A 40 -3.06 4.26 -7.39
C ASN A 40 -2.71 5.20 -8.57
N PRO A 41 -3.58 5.40 -9.57
CA PRO A 41 -3.33 6.40 -10.61
C PRO A 41 -3.25 7.85 -10.12
N GLY A 42 -3.93 8.16 -9.01
CA GLY A 42 -3.97 9.49 -8.38
C GLY A 42 -3.80 9.40 -6.87
N GLU A 43 -3.39 10.52 -6.25
CA GLU A 43 -3.23 10.60 -4.79
C GLU A 43 -4.55 10.37 -4.07
N THR A 44 -4.47 9.88 -2.85
CA THR A 44 -5.63 9.56 -2.01
C THR A 44 -5.46 10.11 -0.59
N LEU A 45 -6.43 9.82 0.28
CA LEU A 45 -6.34 10.17 1.70
C LEU A 45 -5.18 9.48 2.43
N TYR A 46 -4.51 8.51 1.80
CA TYR A 46 -3.34 7.81 2.33
C TYR A 46 -2.01 8.48 1.96
N THR A 47 -1.91 9.06 0.76
CA THR A 47 -0.62 9.41 0.11
C THR A 47 0.27 10.30 0.96
N ASN A 48 -0.29 11.35 1.56
CA ASN A 48 0.47 12.30 2.38
C ASN A 48 0.29 12.06 3.89
N ARG A 49 -0.28 10.92 4.29
CA ARG A 49 -0.61 10.61 5.70
C ARG A 49 0.11 9.37 6.23
N VAL A 50 0.07 8.27 5.48
CA VAL A 50 0.52 6.96 5.96
C VAL A 50 1.43 6.23 4.97
N THR A 51 1.37 6.60 3.68
CA THR A 51 2.18 6.00 2.61
C THR A 51 3.66 6.35 2.75
N ASP A 52 4.52 5.33 2.72
CA ASP A 52 5.98 5.49 2.62
C ASP A 52 6.45 5.55 1.17
N ILE A 53 5.85 4.70 0.32
CA ILE A 53 6.20 4.56 -1.09
C ILE A 53 4.93 4.67 -1.92
N TYR A 54 4.86 5.70 -2.75
CA TYR A 54 3.75 5.88 -3.68
C TYR A 54 4.15 5.48 -5.10
N LEU A 55 3.49 4.45 -5.63
CA LEU A 55 3.65 3.96 -6.99
C LEU A 55 2.47 4.42 -7.84
N LYS A 56 2.65 5.55 -8.51
CA LYS A 56 1.62 6.14 -9.36
C LYS A 56 1.37 5.29 -10.61
N GLY A 57 0.16 4.74 -10.74
CA GLY A 57 -0.25 4.00 -11.93
C GLY A 57 -1.42 3.07 -11.73
N ALA A 58 -1.91 2.49 -12.83
CA ALA A 58 -2.93 1.45 -12.78
C ALA A 58 -2.37 0.19 -12.12
N ALA A 59 -3.11 -0.39 -11.18
CA ALA A 59 -2.70 -1.55 -10.38
C ALA A 59 -2.10 -2.68 -11.22
N GLY A 60 -2.80 -3.11 -12.28
CA GLY A 60 -2.31 -4.19 -13.14
C GLY A 60 -0.95 -3.88 -13.78
N LYS A 61 -0.73 -2.66 -14.26
CA LYS A 61 0.56 -2.27 -14.88
C LYS A 61 1.69 -2.24 -13.85
N VAL A 62 1.44 -1.65 -12.68
CA VAL A 62 2.44 -1.51 -11.62
C VAL A 62 2.80 -2.86 -11.03
N LEU A 63 1.81 -3.72 -10.75
CA LEU A 63 2.05 -5.04 -10.19
C LEU A 63 2.79 -5.95 -11.16
N SER A 64 2.46 -5.92 -12.46
CA SER A 64 3.23 -6.66 -13.48
C SER A 64 4.68 -6.20 -13.56
N ALA A 65 4.93 -4.89 -13.51
CA ALA A 65 6.30 -4.37 -13.50
C ALA A 65 7.05 -4.76 -12.21
N LEU A 66 6.37 -4.75 -11.07
CA LEU A 66 6.94 -5.15 -9.78
C LEU A 66 7.31 -6.64 -9.78
N ASP A 67 6.45 -7.53 -10.27
CA ASP A 67 6.75 -8.96 -10.39
C ASP A 67 7.98 -9.21 -11.28
N ILE A 68 8.05 -8.56 -12.45
CA ILE A 68 9.22 -8.63 -13.33
C ILE A 68 10.48 -8.15 -12.61
N ALA A 69 10.41 -7.05 -11.87
CA ALA A 69 11.56 -6.53 -11.12
C ALA A 69 11.99 -7.50 -10.01
N LEU A 70 11.04 -8.06 -9.24
CA LEU A 70 11.33 -9.02 -8.16
C LEU A 70 11.99 -10.30 -8.68
N GLN A 71 11.63 -10.76 -9.88
CA GLN A 71 12.25 -11.93 -10.50
C GLN A 71 13.75 -11.73 -10.83
N GLN A 72 14.23 -10.48 -10.92
CA GLN A 72 15.65 -10.17 -11.14
C GLN A 72 16.50 -10.27 -9.86
N PHE A 73 15.87 -10.30 -8.69
CA PHE A 73 16.53 -10.42 -7.39
C PHE A 73 16.59 -11.87 -6.86
N LYS A 74 16.23 -12.85 -7.70
CA LYS A 74 16.42 -14.28 -7.40
C LYS A 74 17.89 -14.67 -7.53
#